data_AF-A0A1S2Q711-F1
#
_entry.id   AF-A0A1S2Q711-F1
#
_cell.length_a   1.000
_cell.length_b   1.000
_cell.length_c   1.000
_cell.angle_alpha   90.00
_cell.angle_beta   90.00
_cell.angle_gamma   90.00
#
_symmetry.space_group_name_H-M   'P 1'
#
loop_
_entity.id
_entity.type
_entity.pdbx_description
1 polymer ?
#
loop_
_entity_poly.entity_id
_entity_poly.type
_entity_poly.pdbx_seq_one_letter_code
_entity_poly.pdbx_strand_id
1 'polypeptide(L)' 'MTGAVPGAVPTDPRAEAGRDRVALWLAPDDLRWLARHCCCPDDAEQETRDRCSRLRFRASAALHKSGRPR' A
#
# COMPACT_ATOMS: atom_id res chain seq x y z
N MET A 1 4.25 24.26 -21.27
CA MET A 1 2.94 24.06 -20.61
C MET A 1 3.04 22.83 -19.72
N THR A 2 3.42 23.00 -18.45
CA THR A 2 3.51 21.92 -17.47
C THR A 2 2.10 21.66 -16.95
N GLY A 3 1.47 20.57 -17.40
CA GLY A 3 0.17 20.15 -16.90
C GLY A 3 0.29 19.74 -15.44
N ALA A 4 -0.36 20.48 -14.54
CA ALA A 4 -0.49 20.08 -13.15
C ALA A 4 -1.28 18.76 -13.10
N VAL A 5 -0.66 17.69 -12.63
CA VAL A 5 -1.36 16.48 -12.22
C VAL A 5 -2.35 16.93 -11.13
N PRO A 6 -3.66 16.63 -11.23
CA PRO A 6 -4.60 16.98 -10.18
C PRO A 6 -4.03 16.43 -8.87
N GLY A 7 -3.77 17.31 -7.91
CA GLY A 7 -3.16 16.93 -6.64
C GLY A 7 -3.96 15.80 -6.05
N ALA A 8 -3.31 14.65 -5.83
CA ALA A 8 -3.96 13.50 -5.23
C ALA A 8 -4.61 13.96 -3.92
N VAL A 9 -5.94 13.80 -3.80
CA VAL A 9 -6.66 14.15 -2.57
C VAL A 9 -6.04 13.31 -1.45
N PRO A 10 -5.47 13.93 -0.40
CA PRO A 10 -4.91 13.19 0.72
C PRO A 10 -5.98 12.28 1.32
N THR A 11 -5.60 11.05 1.70
CA THR A 11 -6.48 10.16 2.45
C THR A 11 -6.94 10.85 3.72
N ASP A 12 -8.25 11.00 3.92
CA ASP A 12 -8.81 11.52 5.17
C ASP A 12 -8.87 10.40 6.22
N PRO A 13 -8.07 10.47 7.31
CA PRO A 13 -8.08 9.43 8.33
C PRO A 13 -9.44 9.24 9.01
N ARG A 14 -10.25 10.31 9.15
CA ARG A 14 -11.56 10.23 9.79
C ARG A 14 -12.59 9.55 8.90
N ALA A 15 -12.59 9.88 7.60
CA ALA A 15 -13.46 9.24 6.63
C ALA A 15 -13.17 7.73 6.49
N GLU A 16 -11.90 7.33 6.55
CA GLU A 16 -11.52 5.92 6.52
C GLU A 16 -11.83 5.20 7.84
N ALA A 17 -11.65 5.86 8.99
CA ALA A 17 -12.05 5.30 10.28
C ALA A 17 -13.56 5.00 10.34
N GLY A 18 -14.39 5.87 9.77
CA GLY A 18 -15.84 5.63 9.63
C GLY A 18 -16.20 4.44 8.72
N ARG A 19 -15.22 3.82 8.06
CA ARG A 19 -15.36 2.63 7.20
C ARG A 19 -14.63 1.41 7.77
N ASP A 20 -14.30 1.42 9.06
CA ASP A 20 -13.48 0.40 9.74
C ASP A 20 -12.11 0.19 9.09
N ARG A 21 -11.51 1.27 8.58
CA ARG A 21 -10.17 1.27 7.99
C ARG A 21 -9.24 2.18 8.76
N VAL A 22 -7.97 1.79 8.80
CA VAL A 22 -6.90 2.58 9.41
C VAL A 22 -6.09 3.24 8.31
N ALA A 23 -6.01 4.57 8.33
CA ALA A 23 -5.11 5.30 7.46
C ALA A 23 -3.67 5.21 8.00
N LEU A 24 -2.75 4.78 7.14
CA LEU A 24 -1.34 4.60 7.47
C LEU A 24 -0.49 5.23 6.37
N TRP A 25 0.41 6.14 6.75
CA TRP A 25 1.40 6.72 5.86
C TRP A 25 2.74 6.04 6.12
N LEU A 26 3.37 5.57 5.05
CA LEU A 26 4.66 4.90 5.07
C LEU A 26 5.64 5.63 4.17
N ALA A 27 6.92 5.65 4.54
CA ALA A 27 7.93 6.12 3.63
C ALA A 27 8.00 5.20 2.39
N PRO A 28 8.43 5.70 1.22
CA PRO A 28 8.61 4.85 0.04
C PRO A 28 9.51 3.63 0.30
N ASP A 29 10.51 3.75 1.18
CA ASP A 29 11.40 2.65 1.54
C ASP A 29 10.70 1.57 2.37
N ASP A 30 9.83 1.95 3.31
CA ASP A 30 9.01 1.00 4.05
C ASP A 30 8.03 0.27 3.12
N LEU A 31 7.43 0.98 2.15
CA LEU A 31 6.58 0.37 1.13
C LEU A 31 7.35 -0.62 0.25
N ARG A 32 8.59 -0.26 -0.15
CA ARG A 32 9.48 -1.17 -0.89
C ARG A 32 9.84 -2.40 -0.07
N TRP A 33 10.11 -2.22 1.22
CA TRP A 33 10.38 -3.32 2.12
C TRP A 33 9.16 -4.22 2.23
N LEU A 34 7.96 -3.69 2.52
CA LEU A 34 6.71 -4.44 2.67
C LEU A 34 6.27 -5.16 1.40
N ALA A 35 6.49 -4.56 0.23
CA ALA A 35 6.17 -5.18 -1.06
C ALA A 35 6.98 -6.46 -1.31
N ARG A 36 8.20 -6.55 -0.74
CA ARG A 36 9.12 -7.69 -0.89
C ARG A 36 9.09 -8.63 0.32
N HIS A 37 8.94 -8.08 1.51
CA HIS A 37 9.02 -8.77 2.79
C HIS A 37 7.68 -8.63 3.50
N CYS A 38 6.88 -9.68 3.40
CA CYS A 38 5.69 -9.85 4.22
C CYS A 38 5.92 -11.13 5.04
N CYS A 39 5.57 -11.11 6.32
CA CYS A 39 5.78 -12.17 7.30
C CYS A 39 4.93 -13.44 7.03
N CYS A 40 4.74 -13.83 5.77
CA CYS A 40 4.04 -15.03 5.39
C CYS A 40 4.95 -16.24 5.67
N PRO A 41 4.56 -17.15 6.58
CA PRO A 41 5.23 -18.44 6.68
C PRO A 41 5.17 -19.20 5.35
N ASP A 42 6.18 -20.00 5.06
CA ASP A 42 6.21 -20.83 3.84
C ASP A 42 5.09 -21.90 3.86
N ASP A 43 4.75 -22.38 5.05
CA ASP A 43 3.70 -23.37 5.33
C ASP A 43 2.34 -22.74 5.64
N ALA A 44 2.18 -21.43 5.43
CA ALA A 44 0.94 -20.73 5.72
C ALA A 44 -0.25 -21.31 4.92
N GLU A 45 -1.39 -21.43 5.60
CA GLU A 45 -2.66 -21.77 4.95
C GLU A 45 -3.02 -20.76 3.85
N GLN A 46 -3.86 -21.20 2.90
CA GLN A 46 -4.20 -20.40 1.71
C GLN A 46 -4.79 -19.03 2.08
N GLU A 47 -5.63 -18.95 3.12
CA GLU A 47 -6.20 -17.68 3.58
C GLU A 47 -5.11 -16.68 4.00
N THR A 48 -4.09 -17.16 4.72
CA THR A 48 -2.95 -16.35 5.15
C THR A 48 -2.11 -15.92 3.95
N ARG A 49 -1.86 -16.83 3.00
CA ARG A 49 -1.17 -16.50 1.74
C ARG A 49 -1.90 -15.42 0.95
N ASP A 50 -3.23 -15.50 0.87
CA ASP A 50 -4.06 -14.50 0.19
C ASP A 50 -4.00 -13.15 0.90
N ARG A 51 -4.04 -13.15 2.24
CA ARG A 51 -3.86 -11.93 3.04
C ARG A 51 -2.51 -11.28 2.75
N CYS A 52 -1.43 -12.05 2.75
CA CYS A 52 -0.09 -11.55 2.44
C CYS A 52 0.02 -11.01 1.01
N SER A 53 -0.56 -11.71 0.04
CA SER A 53 -0.62 -11.28 -1.36
C SER A 53 -1.34 -9.93 -1.52
N ARG A 54 -2.48 -9.74 -0.83
CA ARG A 54 -3.21 -8.46 -0.82
C ARG A 54 -2.34 -7.32 -0.26
N LEU A 55 -1.58 -7.57 0.80
CA LEU A 55 -0.69 -6.55 1.39
C LEU A 55 0.45 -6.16 0.44
N ARG A 56 1.17 -7.14 -0.12
CA ARG A 56 2.26 -6.90 -1.09
C ARG A 56 1.77 -6.17 -2.34
N PHE A 57 0.59 -6.55 -2.83
CA PHE A 57 -0.04 -5.90 -3.98
C PHE A 57 -0.37 -4.43 -3.67
N ARG A 58 -0.99 -4.13 -2.52
CA ARG A 58 -1.32 -2.76 -2.12
C ARG A 58 -0.06 -1.89 -1.98
N ALA A 59 1.01 -2.43 -1.38
CA ALA A 59 2.29 -1.72 -1.29
C ALA A 59 2.89 -1.43 -2.67
N SER A 60 2.90 -2.42 -3.57
CA SER A 60 3.37 -2.26 -4.96
C SER A 60 2.54 -1.24 -5.74
N ALA A 61 1.22 -1.25 -5.57
CA ALA A 61 0.30 -0.31 -6.22
C ALA A 61 0.50 1.12 -5.71
N ALA A 62 0.76 1.32 -4.41
CA ALA A 62 1.08 2.63 -3.84
C ALA A 62 2.38 3.19 -4.44
N LEU A 63 3.42 2.36 -4.56
CA LEU A 63 4.68 2.75 -5.22
C LEU A 63 4.46 3.12 -6.69
N HIS A 64 3.73 2.30 -7.45
CA HIS A 64 3.41 2.59 -8.85
C HIS A 64 2.68 3.92 -9.02
N LYS A 65 1.66 4.18 -8.20
CA LYS A 65 0.88 5.42 -8.24
C LYS A 65 1.68 6.66 -7.82
N SER A 66 2.76 6.48 -7.05
CA SER A 66 3.64 7.58 -6.65
C SER A 66 4.55 8.08 -7.79
N GLY A 67 4.57 7.40 -8.94
CA GLY A 67 5.42 7.77 -10.09
C GLY A 67 6.91 7.50 -9.86
N ARG A 68 7.27 6.80 -8.78
CA ARG A 68 8.67 6.47 -8.47
C ARG A 68 9.11 5.22 -9.24
N PRO A 69 10.34 5.19 -9.78
CA PRO A 69 10.89 3.98 -10.40
C PRO A 69 10.99 2.85 -9.35
N ARG A 70 10.78 1.62 -9.82
CA ARG A 70 10.79 0.40 -8.99
C ARG A 70 12.16 0.14 -8.36
#